data_AF-A0A7S2IIX9-F1
#
_entry.id   AF-A0A7S2IIX9-F1
#
_cell.length_a   1.000
_cell.length_b   1.000
_cell.length_c   1.000
_cell.angle_alpha   90.00
_cell.angle_beta   90.00
_cell.angle_gamma   90.00
#
_symmetry.space_group_name_H-M   'P 1'
#
loop_
_entity.id
_entity.type
_entity.pdbx_description
1 polymer ?
#
loop_
_entity_poly.entity_id
_entity_poly.type
_entity_poly.pdbx_seq_one_letter_code
_entity_poly.pdbx_strand_id
1 'polypeptide(L)'
;ATLVEWLHVTYNTVVELFYAHGLRQGPQTLRSTGFEVHQDTEDYAFIEYTVVVKLTPDAPFDPPSEMRVVGAASHFPYGPRAGDAGCFRAGVYHASVEPKPAAQEHLKMAFFFRASVKGERRAKRSLIAEGTVDADDRALAQRRQRVVQEMSAFSLDAQRFRHFPI
;
A
#
# COMPACT_ATOMS: atom_id res chain seq x y z
N ALA A 1 -9.00 0.94 -11.01
CA ALA A 1 -9.09 0.99 -9.55
C ALA A 1 -7.84 1.67 -9.01
N THR A 2 -7.96 2.54 -8.03
CA THR A 2 -6.81 3.14 -7.33
C THR A 2 -6.19 2.15 -6.34
N LEU A 3 -4.94 2.36 -5.87
CA LEU A 3 -4.31 1.51 -4.84
C LEU A 3 -5.15 1.45 -3.55
N VAL A 4 -5.76 2.57 -3.18
CA VAL A 4 -6.66 2.69 -2.03
C VAL A 4 -7.86 1.75 -2.19
N GLU A 5 -8.54 1.80 -3.34
CA GLU A 5 -9.68 0.91 -3.64
C GLU A 5 -9.29 -0.56 -3.63
N TRP A 6 -8.12 -0.89 -4.19
CA TRP A 6 -7.60 -2.25 -4.18
C TRP A 6 -7.37 -2.78 -2.76
N LEU A 7 -6.77 -1.98 -1.87
CA LEU A 7 -6.56 -2.35 -0.47
C LEU A 7 -7.88 -2.53 0.28
N HIS A 8 -8.85 -1.64 0.04
CA HIS A 8 -10.16 -1.73 0.66
C HIS A 8 -10.87 -3.03 0.34
N VAL A 9 -10.84 -3.44 -0.93
CA VAL A 9 -11.46 -4.68 -1.38
C VAL A 9 -10.69 -5.91 -0.90
N THR A 10 -9.35 -5.90 -1.05
CA THR A 10 -8.49 -7.05 -0.77
C THR A 10 -8.46 -7.40 0.71
N TYR A 11 -8.32 -6.39 1.57
CA TYR A 11 -8.16 -6.57 3.02
C TYR A 11 -9.40 -6.21 3.82
N ASN A 12 -10.50 -5.89 3.14
CA ASN A 12 -11.77 -5.57 3.78
C ASN A 12 -11.65 -4.47 4.86
N THR A 13 -10.97 -3.40 4.50
CA THR A 13 -10.58 -2.30 5.39
C THR A 13 -10.97 -0.96 4.79
N VAL A 14 -10.97 0.10 5.59
CA VAL A 14 -11.00 1.48 5.08
C VAL A 14 -9.70 2.15 5.46
N VAL A 15 -8.81 2.27 4.48
CA VAL A 15 -7.52 2.96 4.60
C VAL A 15 -7.50 4.27 3.85
N GLU A 16 -6.54 5.13 4.19
CA GLU A 16 -6.21 6.34 3.45
C GLU A 16 -4.70 6.41 3.23
N LEU A 17 -4.30 6.98 2.09
CA LEU A 17 -2.89 7.25 1.81
C LEU A 17 -2.38 8.30 2.79
N PHE A 18 -1.32 7.99 3.52
CA PHE A 18 -0.66 8.93 4.41
C PHE A 18 0.52 9.61 3.71
N TYR A 19 1.41 8.81 3.12
CA TYR A 19 2.65 9.28 2.53
C TYR A 19 3.08 8.37 1.38
N ALA A 20 3.88 8.90 0.47
CA ALA A 20 4.54 8.12 -0.57
C ALA A 20 5.93 8.70 -0.87
N HIS A 21 6.90 7.85 -1.17
CA HIS A 21 8.21 8.28 -1.60
C HIS A 21 8.88 7.33 -2.60
N GLY A 22 9.81 7.90 -3.35
CA GLY A 22 10.65 7.16 -4.28
C GLY A 22 11.69 6.31 -3.55
N LEU A 23 11.97 5.16 -4.12
CA LEU A 23 13.05 4.26 -3.75
C LEU A 23 13.93 4.07 -4.97
N ARG A 24 15.23 4.26 -4.79
CA ARG A 24 16.25 3.91 -5.77
C ARG A 24 17.08 2.79 -5.17
N GLN A 25 16.96 1.60 -5.73
CA GLN A 25 17.70 0.42 -5.28
C GLN A 25 18.82 0.12 -6.27
N GLY A 26 20.06 0.20 -5.82
CA GLY A 26 21.25 -0.12 -6.63
C GLY A 26 22.50 -0.18 -5.74
N PRO A 27 23.69 -0.39 -6.32
CA PRO A 27 24.94 -0.58 -5.59
C PRO A 27 25.23 0.49 -4.53
N GLN A 28 24.87 1.73 -4.82
CA GLN A 28 25.16 2.90 -3.99
C GLN A 28 24.13 3.15 -2.89
N THR A 29 22.95 2.51 -2.97
CA THR A 29 21.81 2.82 -2.10
C THR A 29 21.36 1.63 -1.26
N LEU A 30 21.78 0.40 -1.60
CA LEU A 30 21.42 -0.83 -0.88
C LEU A 30 21.76 -0.85 0.62
N ARG A 31 22.68 0.01 1.06
CA ARG A 31 23.09 0.14 2.47
C ARG A 31 22.43 1.31 3.19
N SER A 32 21.47 2.01 2.57
CA SER A 32 20.72 3.03 3.30
C SER A 32 19.68 2.35 4.19
N THR A 33 19.30 3.02 5.28
CA THR A 33 18.40 2.49 6.33
C THR A 33 17.11 1.91 5.76
N GLY A 34 16.54 2.50 4.72
CA GLY A 34 15.32 2.01 4.05
C GLY A 34 15.48 0.73 3.22
N PHE A 35 16.68 0.16 3.12
CA PHE A 35 16.94 -1.12 2.44
C PHE A 35 17.49 -2.21 3.38
N GLU A 36 17.93 -1.82 4.59
CA GLU A 36 18.31 -2.75 5.66
C GLU A 36 17.08 -3.37 6.35
N VAL A 37 17.29 -4.23 7.35
CA VAL A 37 16.19 -4.82 8.13
C VAL A 37 15.54 -3.75 8.99
N HIS A 38 14.26 -3.48 8.75
CA HIS A 38 13.47 -2.51 9.52
C HIS A 38 11.97 -2.85 9.48
N GLN A 39 11.17 -2.13 10.26
CA GLN A 39 9.73 -2.02 10.10
C GLN A 39 9.36 -0.60 9.67
N ASP A 40 8.37 -0.46 8.79
CA ASP A 40 7.88 0.87 8.39
C ASP A 40 7.20 1.61 9.56
N THR A 41 6.80 0.87 10.59
CA THR A 41 6.19 1.41 11.81
C THR A 41 7.20 2.05 12.77
N GLU A 42 8.50 1.91 12.53
CA GLU A 42 9.55 2.56 13.36
C GLU A 42 9.45 4.09 13.26
N ASP A 43 9.21 4.62 12.05
CA ASP A 43 9.01 6.06 11.84
C ASP A 43 7.57 6.49 12.10
N TYR A 44 6.60 5.63 11.74
CA TYR A 44 5.18 5.94 11.82
C TYR A 44 4.34 4.74 12.30
N ALA A 45 4.18 4.61 13.62
CA ALA A 45 3.48 3.48 14.25
C ALA A 45 2.00 3.27 13.83
N PHE A 46 1.37 4.27 13.19
CA PHE A 46 -0.02 4.19 12.73
C PHE A 46 -0.17 3.70 11.28
N ILE A 47 0.93 3.43 10.57
CA ILE A 47 0.85 2.83 9.24
C ILE A 47 0.46 1.36 9.38
N GLU A 48 -0.50 0.93 8.57
CA GLU A 48 -0.98 -0.45 8.57
C GLU A 48 -0.46 -1.26 7.39
N TYR A 49 -0.41 -0.63 6.21
CA TYR A 49 -0.03 -1.28 4.96
C TYR A 49 0.97 -0.44 4.20
N THR A 50 1.93 -1.14 3.60
CA THR A 50 2.87 -0.57 2.65
C THR A 50 2.68 -1.27 1.32
N VAL A 51 2.56 -0.49 0.26
CA VAL A 51 2.52 -0.98 -1.13
C VAL A 51 3.73 -0.44 -1.85
N VAL A 52 4.55 -1.33 -2.38
CA VAL A 52 5.72 -0.98 -3.20
C VAL A 52 5.40 -1.30 -4.65
N VAL A 53 5.48 -0.31 -5.52
CA VAL A 53 5.23 -0.43 -6.96
C VAL A 53 6.54 -0.27 -7.72
N LYS A 54 6.86 -1.22 -8.60
CA LYS A 54 8.00 -1.11 -9.53
C LYS A 54 7.75 -0.03 -10.56
N LEU A 55 8.73 0.87 -10.75
CA LEU A 55 8.72 1.88 -11.80
C LEU A 55 9.58 1.48 -13.00
N THR A 56 10.62 0.67 -12.76
CA THR A 56 11.46 0.09 -13.80
C THR A 56 11.23 -1.42 -13.89
N PRO A 57 11.15 -1.99 -15.10
CA PRO A 57 11.13 -3.44 -15.26
C PRO A 57 12.48 -4.04 -14.88
N ASP A 58 12.47 -5.29 -14.44
CA ASP A 58 13.67 -6.11 -14.37
C ASP A 58 14.09 -6.50 -15.80
N ALA A 59 15.40 -6.71 -16.02
CA ALA A 59 15.87 -7.06 -17.36
C ALA A 59 15.45 -8.49 -17.76
N PRO A 60 15.31 -8.79 -19.06
CA PRO A 60 14.93 -10.12 -19.51
C PRO A 60 15.87 -11.19 -18.96
N PHE A 61 15.29 -12.26 -18.42
CA PHE A 61 15.98 -13.43 -17.83
C PHE A 61 16.68 -13.18 -16.49
N ASP A 62 16.74 -11.95 -16.01
CA ASP A 62 17.25 -11.66 -14.68
C ASP A 62 16.25 -12.09 -13.59
N PRO A 63 16.75 -12.49 -12.40
CA PRO A 63 15.88 -12.69 -11.25
C PRO A 63 15.10 -11.41 -10.93
N PRO A 64 13.83 -11.51 -10.52
CA PRO A 64 13.07 -10.34 -10.14
C PRO A 64 13.75 -9.57 -9.01
N SER A 65 13.68 -8.23 -9.03
CA SER A 65 14.03 -7.48 -7.82
C SER A 65 12.97 -7.72 -6.75
N GLU A 66 13.42 -8.02 -5.54
CA GLU A 66 12.60 -8.57 -4.45
C GLU A 66 12.82 -7.83 -3.14
N MET A 67 11.88 -8.03 -2.21
CA MET A 67 12.05 -7.72 -0.80
C MET A 67 11.86 -9.00 -0.01
N ARG A 68 12.63 -9.19 1.06
CA ARG A 68 12.49 -10.34 1.96
C ARG A 68 11.77 -9.93 3.23
N VAL A 69 10.90 -10.82 3.72
CA VAL A 69 10.38 -10.76 5.10
C VAL A 69 11.35 -11.48 6.01
N VAL A 70 11.71 -10.85 7.13
CA VAL A 70 12.58 -11.49 8.13
C VAL A 70 11.79 -12.56 8.88
N GLY A 71 12.33 -13.78 8.88
CA GLY A 71 11.72 -14.93 9.57
C GLY A 71 10.61 -15.64 8.79
N ALA A 72 10.27 -15.19 7.59
CA ALA A 72 9.34 -15.93 6.71
C ALA A 72 10.09 -16.88 5.77
N ALA A 73 9.41 -17.96 5.37
CA ALA A 73 9.94 -18.92 4.40
C ALA A 73 9.99 -18.35 2.96
N SER A 74 9.29 -17.25 2.69
CA SER A 74 9.17 -16.64 1.36
C SER A 74 9.42 -15.13 1.39
N HIS A 75 9.98 -14.63 0.28
CA HIS A 75 10.09 -13.20 0.00
C HIS A 75 8.73 -12.61 -0.40
N PHE A 76 8.67 -11.29 -0.57
CA PHE A 76 7.58 -10.61 -1.25
C PHE A 76 7.77 -10.73 -2.76
N PRO A 77 6.96 -11.57 -3.45
CA PRO A 77 6.98 -11.59 -4.90
C PRO A 77 6.23 -10.36 -5.40
N TYR A 78 6.89 -9.58 -6.24
CA TYR A 78 6.22 -8.70 -7.18
C TYR A 78 6.89 -8.90 -8.53
N GLY A 79 6.09 -9.03 -9.58
CA GLY A 79 6.54 -9.51 -10.89
C GLY A 79 7.61 -8.61 -11.54
N PRO A 80 8.20 -9.04 -12.67
CA PRO A 80 9.34 -8.36 -13.26
C PRO A 80 8.99 -7.07 -14.02
N ARG A 81 7.71 -6.71 -14.15
CA ARG A 81 7.27 -5.59 -14.99
C ARG A 81 7.18 -4.30 -14.18
N ALA A 82 7.38 -3.18 -14.87
CA ALA A 82 6.94 -1.90 -14.33
C ALA A 82 5.42 -1.93 -14.09
N GLY A 83 4.99 -1.41 -12.94
CA GLY A 83 3.62 -1.49 -12.44
C GLY A 83 3.33 -2.70 -11.57
N ASP A 84 4.17 -3.74 -11.59
CA ASP A 84 4.02 -4.85 -10.63
C ASP A 84 4.27 -4.34 -9.21
N ALA A 85 3.47 -4.85 -8.27
CA ALA A 85 3.42 -4.32 -6.91
C ALA A 85 3.41 -5.43 -5.86
N GLY A 86 4.04 -5.15 -4.72
CA GLY A 86 3.97 -5.96 -3.51
C GLY A 86 3.25 -5.18 -2.41
N CYS A 87 2.43 -5.86 -1.60
CA CYS A 87 1.77 -5.27 -0.45
C CYS A 87 2.02 -6.10 0.80
N PHE A 88 2.28 -5.41 1.91
CA PHE A 88 2.53 -6.05 3.19
C PHE A 88 2.07 -5.21 4.37
N ARG A 89 1.98 -5.88 5.53
CA ARG A 89 1.68 -5.23 6.81
C ARG A 89 2.92 -4.48 7.26
N ALA A 90 2.79 -3.17 7.50
CA ALA A 90 3.90 -2.27 7.81
C ALA A 90 4.71 -2.68 9.06
N GLY A 91 4.09 -3.38 10.01
CA GLY A 91 4.74 -3.92 11.20
C GLY A 91 5.56 -5.20 10.97
N VAL A 92 5.71 -5.68 9.74
CA VAL A 92 6.53 -6.85 9.43
C VAL A 92 7.97 -6.40 9.18
N TYR A 93 8.93 -7.04 9.86
CA TYR A 93 10.34 -6.83 9.56
C TYR A 93 10.66 -7.27 8.14
N HIS A 94 11.26 -6.37 7.37
CA HIS A 94 11.60 -6.64 5.98
C HIS A 94 12.87 -5.91 5.57
N ALA A 95 13.45 -6.34 4.46
CA ALA A 95 14.63 -5.73 3.86
C ALA A 95 14.58 -5.90 2.34
N SER A 96 15.29 -5.06 1.62
CA SER A 96 15.43 -5.27 0.18
C SER A 96 16.48 -6.33 -0.13
N VAL A 97 16.24 -7.09 -1.20
CA VAL A 97 17.20 -8.10 -1.68
C VAL A 97 18.06 -7.45 -2.74
N GLU A 98 19.40 -7.58 -2.62
CA GLU A 98 20.33 -7.10 -3.64
C GLU A 98 19.92 -7.56 -5.05
N PRO A 99 19.69 -6.63 -5.99
CA PRO A 99 19.30 -6.98 -7.35
C PRO A 99 20.41 -7.77 -8.03
N LYS A 100 20.03 -8.64 -8.97
CA LYS A 100 20.96 -9.37 -9.82
C LYS A 100 20.64 -9.07 -11.29
N PRO A 101 21.61 -8.59 -12.09
CA PRO A 101 22.99 -8.26 -11.74
C PRO A 101 23.10 -7.00 -10.86
N ALA A 102 24.09 -6.98 -9.97
CA ALA A 102 24.23 -5.93 -8.95
C ALA A 102 24.32 -4.50 -9.51
N ALA A 103 24.80 -4.32 -10.75
CA ALA A 103 25.01 -3.01 -11.36
C ALA A 103 23.73 -2.29 -11.80
N GLN A 104 22.57 -2.96 -11.82
CA GLN A 104 21.32 -2.37 -12.29
C GLN A 104 20.62 -1.57 -11.19
N GLU A 105 20.10 -0.39 -11.57
CA GLU A 105 19.23 0.39 -10.70
C GLU A 105 17.77 0.00 -10.92
N HIS A 106 17.06 -0.21 -9.81
CA HIS A 106 15.62 -0.44 -9.80
C HIS A 106 14.94 0.73 -9.08
N LEU A 107 14.04 1.40 -9.79
CA LEU A 107 13.22 2.47 -9.23
C LEU A 107 11.88 1.92 -8.78
N LYS A 108 11.45 2.32 -7.59
CA LYS A 108 10.17 1.91 -6.99
C LYS A 108 9.51 3.11 -6.32
N MET A 109 8.21 3.03 -6.11
CA MET A 109 7.45 3.97 -5.28
C MET A 109 6.85 3.20 -4.12
N ALA A 110 7.13 3.63 -2.89
CA ALA A 110 6.49 3.10 -1.69
C ALA A 110 5.33 4.01 -1.30
N PHE A 111 4.16 3.41 -1.04
CA PHE A 111 2.94 4.07 -0.59
C PHE A 111 2.55 3.51 0.78
N PHE A 112 2.32 4.39 1.75
CA PHE A 112 2.04 4.04 3.14
C PHE A 112 0.62 4.41 3.48
N PHE A 113 -0.14 3.44 3.97
CA PHE A 113 -1.57 3.56 4.24
C PHE A 113 -1.86 3.32 5.72
N ARG A 114 -2.74 4.15 6.27
CA ARG A 114 -3.25 4.01 7.64
C ARG A 114 -4.75 3.76 7.61
N ALA A 115 -5.33 3.22 8.69
CA ALA A 115 -6.78 3.17 8.83
C ALA A 115 -7.39 4.58 8.77
N SER A 116 -8.45 4.73 7.99
CA SER A 116 -9.21 5.97 7.94
C SER A 116 -10.18 6.01 9.10
N VAL A 117 -9.88 6.81 10.12
CA VAL A 117 -10.76 7.02 11.28
C VAL A 117 -12.15 7.50 10.85
N LYS A 118 -12.21 8.39 9.84
CA LYS A 118 -13.47 8.90 9.30
C LYS A 118 -14.24 7.80 8.56
N GLY A 119 -13.55 7.03 7.72
CA GLY A 119 -14.14 5.90 6.98
C GLY A 119 -14.72 4.83 7.91
N GLU A 120 -13.93 4.39 8.90
CA GLU A 120 -14.38 3.41 9.91
C GLU A 120 -15.57 3.92 10.73
N ARG A 121 -15.54 5.18 11.18
CA ARG A 121 -16.67 5.77 11.90
C ARG A 121 -17.93 5.86 11.04
N ARG A 122 -17.81 6.09 9.73
CA ARG A 122 -18.95 6.12 8.82
C ARG A 122 -19.54 4.72 8.64
N ALA A 123 -18.68 3.71 8.42
CA ALA A 123 -19.10 2.32 8.26
C ALA A 123 -19.83 1.81 9.51
N LYS A 124 -19.27 2.04 10.70
CA LYS A 124 -19.91 1.65 11.97
C LYS A 124 -21.23 2.37 12.22
N ARG A 125 -21.29 3.68 12.00
CA ARG A 125 -22.53 4.45 12.20
C ARG A 125 -23.68 3.99 11.30
N SER A 126 -23.38 3.63 10.06
CA SER A 126 -24.43 3.13 9.18
C SER A 126 -25.00 1.77 9.61
N LEU A 127 -24.19 0.88 10.20
CA LEU A 127 -24.70 -0.40 10.73
C LEU A 127 -25.63 -0.18 11.92
N ILE A 128 -25.29 0.77 12.79
CA ILE A 128 -26.13 1.16 13.93
C ILE A 128 -27.45 1.77 13.45
N ALA A 129 -27.41 2.65 12.45
CA ALA A 129 -28.60 3.28 11.87
C ALA A 129 -29.54 2.27 11.18
N GLU A 130 -29.00 1.15 10.70
CA GLU A 130 -29.75 0.06 10.06
C GLU A 130 -30.27 -0.99 11.07
N GLY A 131 -30.09 -0.75 12.39
CA GLY A 131 -30.61 -1.62 13.45
C GLY A 131 -29.81 -2.91 13.69
N THR A 132 -28.67 -3.07 13.02
CA THR A 132 -27.73 -4.19 13.22
C THR A 132 -26.82 -3.90 14.42
N VAL A 133 -27.28 -4.30 15.61
CA VAL A 133 -26.53 -4.14 16.87
C VAL A 133 -25.42 -5.20 17.00
N ASP A 134 -25.61 -6.37 16.38
CA ASP A 134 -24.62 -7.43 16.21
C ASP A 134 -24.26 -7.59 14.73
N ALA A 135 -23.65 -6.57 14.14
CA ALA A 135 -23.10 -6.68 12.80
C ALA A 135 -21.93 -7.69 12.84
N ASP A 136 -22.10 -8.84 12.19
CA ASP A 136 -21.00 -9.78 11.99
C ASP A 136 -19.88 -9.11 11.16
N ASP A 137 -18.68 -9.70 11.19
CA ASP A 137 -17.51 -9.16 10.46
C ASP A 137 -17.76 -8.99 8.96
N ARG A 138 -18.69 -9.76 8.38
CA ARG A 138 -19.07 -9.70 6.97
C ARG A 138 -20.05 -8.55 6.67
N ALA A 139 -20.91 -8.18 7.61
CA ALA A 139 -21.76 -6.99 7.50
C ALA A 139 -20.91 -5.72 7.60
N LEU A 140 -19.95 -5.68 8.53
CA LEU A 140 -18.97 -4.59 8.61
C LEU A 140 -18.12 -4.51 7.33
N ALA A 141 -17.72 -5.67 6.78
CA ALA A 141 -16.99 -5.76 5.53
C ALA A 141 -17.67 -5.05 4.36
N GLN A 142 -18.91 -5.44 4.10
CA GLN A 142 -19.72 -4.88 3.02
C GLN A 142 -19.96 -3.39 3.22
N ARG A 143 -20.10 -2.96 4.48
CA ARG A 143 -20.31 -1.55 4.78
C ARG A 143 -19.08 -0.69 4.54
N ARG A 144 -17.89 -1.20 4.88
CA ARG A 144 -16.62 -0.55 4.51
C ARG A 144 -16.54 -0.34 3.00
N GLN A 145 -16.87 -1.36 2.20
CA GLN A 145 -16.89 -1.25 0.73
C GLN A 145 -17.86 -0.17 0.21
N ARG A 146 -19.06 -0.02 0.80
CA ARG A 146 -19.99 1.07 0.42
C ARG A 146 -19.44 2.45 0.77
N VAL A 147 -18.88 2.62 1.96
CA VAL A 147 -18.27 3.90 2.38
C VAL A 147 -17.16 4.31 1.41
N VAL A 148 -16.38 3.35 0.96
CA VAL A 148 -15.32 3.56 -0.03
C VAL A 148 -15.90 4.03 -1.36
N GLN A 149 -16.94 3.36 -1.88
CA GLN A 149 -17.60 3.78 -3.12
C GLN A 149 -18.15 5.22 -3.03
N GLU A 150 -18.77 5.57 -1.90
CA GLU A 150 -19.26 6.94 -1.65
C GLU A 150 -18.11 7.97 -1.58
N MET A 151 -17.00 7.61 -0.94
CA MET A 151 -15.83 8.48 -0.82
C MET A 151 -15.11 8.69 -2.16
N SER A 152 -14.98 7.64 -2.97
CA SER A 152 -14.41 7.73 -4.32
C SER A 152 -15.27 8.58 -5.25
N ALA A 153 -16.61 8.46 -5.19
CA ALA A 153 -17.52 9.29 -5.97
C ALA A 153 -17.38 10.78 -5.64
N PHE A 154 -17.30 11.13 -4.35
CA PHE A 154 -17.08 12.51 -3.91
C PHE A 154 -15.71 13.06 -4.31
N SER A 155 -14.67 12.21 -4.35
CA SER A 155 -13.32 12.62 -4.75
C SER A 155 -13.21 12.91 -6.25
N LEU A 156 -13.93 12.15 -7.10
CA LEU A 156 -13.98 12.40 -8.54
C LEU A 156 -14.75 13.69 -8.88
N ASP A 157 -15.81 14.00 -8.14
CA ASP A 157 -16.52 15.26 -8.27
C ASP A 157 -15.68 16.46 -7.78
N ALA A 158 -14.86 16.27 -6.75
CA ALA A 158 -13.93 17.30 -6.27
C ALA A 158 -12.76 17.57 -7.23
N GLN A 159 -12.32 16.58 -8.03
CA GLN A 159 -11.30 16.76 -9.07
C GLN A 159 -11.84 17.45 -10.34
N ARG A 160 -13.17 17.49 -10.54
CA ARG A 160 -13.79 18.20 -11.67
C ARG A 160 -13.94 19.71 -11.45
N PHE A 161 -13.66 20.23 -10.26
CA PHE A 161 -13.73 21.67 -9.97
C PHE A 161 -12.46 22.17 -9.29
N ARG A 162 -11.53 22.67 -10.11
CA ARG A 162 -10.62 23.81 -9.86
C ARG A 162 -9.72 24.02 -11.08
N HIS A 163 -10.31 24.53 -12.16
CA HIS A 163 -9.55 25.32 -13.12
C HIS A 163 -9.31 26.67 -12.44
N PHE A 164 -8.08 26.91 -11.98
CA PHE A 164 -7.62 28.27 -11.72
C PHE A 164 -7.01 28.78 -13.03
N PRO A 165 -7.56 29.85 -13.64
CA PRO A 165 -6.90 30.47 -14.77
C PRO A 165 -5.56 31.05 -14.30
N ILE A 166 -4.52 30.84 -15.12
CA ILE A 166 -3.23 31.53 -15.04
C ILE A 166 -3.44 32.97 -15.50
#